data_AF-A0A4Y8KNH0-F1
#
_entry.id   AF-A0A4Y8KNH0-F1
#
_cell.length_a   1.000
_cell.length_b   1.000
_cell.length_c   1.000
_cell.angle_alpha   90.00
_cell.angle_beta   90.00
_cell.angle_gamma   90.00
#
_symmetry.space_group_name_H-M   'P 1'
#
loop_
_entity.id
_entity.type
_entity.pdbx_description
1 polymer ?
#
loop_
_entity_poly.entity_id
_entity_poly.type
_entity_poly.pdbx_seq_one_letter_code
_entity_poly.pdbx_strand_id
1 'polypeptide(L)'
;MTMPVPQLIVAAVPLMLVLVACGQAPGDGTAPVPTDAADVASLENRLETIDAAVAQWRTASSLKAAHTAAEGAANLVVGRNGPGYGDRNGDGVIGGETVAGVLPGRDGTPAGLDTALASNRCVVNDVLGGARTDPAREWGQMLSTIDLWRPANNTMPSLGSHPMRIVGWATFTLESDSLDDVHEYAGHAKLHVDVSVRALDC
;
A
#
# COMPACT_ATOMS: atom_id res chain seq x y z
N MET A 1 29.44 -51.36 -29.83
CA MET A 1 29.60 -49.97 -30.30
C MET A 1 29.74 -49.09 -29.09
N THR A 2 30.99 -48.80 -28.71
CA THR A 2 31.38 -47.98 -27.56
C THR A 2 31.52 -46.54 -28.02
N MET A 3 30.63 -45.66 -27.57
CA MET A 3 30.70 -44.23 -27.89
C MET A 3 31.67 -43.51 -26.94
N PRO A 4 32.52 -42.59 -27.43
CA PRO A 4 33.49 -41.86 -26.63
C PRO A 4 32.82 -40.76 -25.79
N VAL A 5 33.34 -40.59 -24.57
CA VAL A 5 33.03 -39.51 -23.62
C VAL A 5 33.71 -38.22 -24.10
N PRO A 6 32.99 -37.10 -24.31
CA PRO A 6 33.63 -35.82 -24.53
C PRO A 6 34.07 -35.21 -23.19
N GLN A 7 35.38 -35.04 -23.03
CA GLN A 7 35.99 -34.18 -22.01
C GLN A 7 35.70 -32.73 -22.38
N LEU A 8 35.00 -32.00 -21.50
CA LEU A 8 34.85 -30.55 -21.64
C LEU A 8 35.75 -29.81 -20.65
N ILE A 9 36.53 -28.95 -21.28
CA ILE A 9 37.59 -28.08 -20.81
C ILE A 9 37.07 -27.12 -19.72
N VAL A 10 37.74 -27.13 -18.56
CA VAL A 10 37.57 -26.11 -17.51
C VAL A 10 38.31 -24.86 -17.97
N ALA A 11 37.58 -23.87 -18.49
CA ALA A 11 38.12 -22.54 -18.77
C ALA A 11 38.11 -21.71 -17.49
N ALA A 12 39.31 -21.42 -16.97
CA ALA A 12 39.51 -20.46 -15.89
C ALA A 12 39.14 -19.06 -16.39
N VAL A 13 38.10 -18.47 -15.80
CA VAL A 13 37.70 -17.08 -16.05
C VAL A 13 38.57 -16.16 -15.18
N PRO A 14 39.34 -15.23 -15.76
CA PRO A 14 40.14 -14.28 -15.00
C PRO A 14 39.23 -13.25 -14.32
N LEU A 15 39.41 -13.12 -13.02
CA LEU A 15 38.79 -12.10 -12.16
C LEU A 15 39.30 -10.71 -12.57
N MET A 16 38.56 -9.99 -13.40
CA MET A 16 38.78 -8.56 -13.66
C MET A 16 38.22 -7.75 -12.49
N LEU A 17 39.12 -7.28 -11.63
CA LEU A 17 38.85 -6.26 -10.62
C LEU A 17 38.68 -4.91 -11.32
N VAL A 18 37.44 -4.45 -11.53
CA VAL A 18 37.17 -3.08 -11.98
C VAL A 18 37.11 -2.18 -10.75
N LEU A 19 38.19 -1.43 -10.53
CA LEU A 19 38.22 -0.27 -9.64
C LEU A 19 37.32 0.83 -10.23
N VAL A 20 36.04 0.84 -9.88
CA VAL A 20 35.17 1.99 -10.15
C VAL A 20 35.46 3.04 -9.08
N ALA A 21 35.96 4.16 -9.56
CA ALA A 21 36.34 5.34 -8.80
C ALA A 21 35.19 5.85 -7.91
N CYS A 22 35.54 6.22 -6.67
CA CYS A 22 34.76 7.11 -5.84
C CYS A 22 34.57 8.44 -6.57
N GLY A 23 33.37 8.67 -7.10
CA GLY A 23 32.99 9.90 -7.74
C GLY A 23 31.50 10.14 -7.56
N GLN A 24 31.09 10.58 -6.38
CA GLN A 24 29.79 11.20 -6.18
C GLN A 24 30.01 12.70 -5.97
N ALA A 25 29.44 13.43 -6.93
CA ALA A 25 29.41 14.88 -7.03
C ALA A 25 28.85 15.55 -5.76
N PRO A 26 29.17 16.83 -5.52
CA PRO A 26 28.39 17.66 -4.61
C PRO A 26 27.01 17.87 -5.24
N GLY A 27 26.10 16.94 -5.00
CA GLY A 27 24.70 17.03 -5.40
C GLY A 27 23.95 17.84 -4.34
N ASP A 28 23.64 19.07 -4.71
CA ASP A 28 22.75 20.02 -4.06
C ASP A 28 22.02 19.47 -2.82
N GLY A 29 22.61 19.78 -1.66
CA GLY A 29 21.99 19.62 -0.36
C GLY A 29 20.80 20.57 -0.24
N THR A 30 19.69 20.18 -0.87
CA THR A 30 18.38 20.62 -0.45
C THR A 30 18.22 20.02 0.93
N ALA A 31 18.42 20.84 1.97
CA ALA A 31 18.19 20.41 3.34
C ALA A 31 16.82 19.72 3.40
N PRO A 32 16.69 18.55 4.06
CA PRO A 32 15.39 17.91 4.21
C PRO A 32 14.43 18.97 4.74
N VAL A 33 13.36 19.24 3.98
CA VAL A 33 12.31 20.14 4.42
C VAL A 33 11.85 19.59 5.77
N PRO A 34 11.92 20.38 6.86
CA PRO A 34 11.46 19.93 8.15
C PRO A 34 10.01 19.49 7.99
N THR A 35 9.78 18.21 8.24
CA THR A 35 8.44 17.68 8.39
C THR A 35 7.74 18.46 9.50
N ASP A 36 6.61 19.09 9.21
CA ASP A 36 5.81 19.75 10.24
C ASP A 36 5.25 18.69 11.18
N ALA A 37 5.39 18.91 12.49
CA ALA A 37 4.81 18.03 13.50
C ALA A 37 3.29 17.91 13.35
N ALA A 38 2.63 18.94 12.82
CA ALA A 38 1.20 18.91 12.52
C ALA A 38 0.87 17.91 11.40
N ASP A 39 1.73 17.79 10.39
CA ASP A 39 1.53 16.86 9.27
C ASP A 39 1.69 15.40 9.73
N VAL A 40 2.69 15.14 10.58
CA VAL A 40 2.88 13.81 11.21
C VAL A 40 1.66 13.43 12.02
N ALA A 41 1.22 14.32 12.92
CA ALA A 41 0.05 14.07 13.77
C ALA A 41 -1.23 13.84 12.94
N SER A 42 -1.38 14.54 11.82
CA SER A 42 -2.51 14.33 10.91
C SER A 42 -2.49 12.96 10.25
N LEU A 43 -1.33 12.48 9.78
CA LEU A 43 -1.20 11.14 9.20
C LEU A 43 -1.35 10.05 10.27
N GLU A 44 -0.75 10.24 11.45
CA GLU A 44 -0.86 9.32 12.59
C GLU A 44 -2.33 9.11 12.98
N ASN A 45 -3.07 10.20 13.23
CA ASN A 45 -4.50 10.13 13.56
C ASN A 45 -5.32 9.46 12.45
N ARG A 46 -4.94 9.63 11.17
CA ARG A 46 -5.59 8.93 10.06
C ARG A 46 -5.34 7.42 10.13
N LEU A 47 -4.10 7.01 10.37
CA LEU A 47 -3.74 5.59 10.46
C LEU A 47 -4.38 4.93 11.69
N GLU A 48 -4.50 5.63 12.81
CA GLU A 48 -5.25 5.16 13.98
C GLU A 48 -6.74 4.96 13.67
N THR A 49 -7.35 5.90 12.93
CA THR A 49 -8.75 5.78 12.52
C THR A 49 -8.96 4.58 11.58
N ILE A 50 -8.01 4.34 10.66
CA ILE A 50 -8.00 3.15 9.81
C ILE A 50 -7.84 1.88 10.66
N ASP A 51 -6.94 1.88 11.65
CA ASP A 51 -6.74 0.73 12.54
C ASP A 51 -8.01 0.39 13.31
N ALA A 52 -8.70 1.39 13.83
CA ALA A 52 -9.98 1.21 14.51
C ALA A 52 -11.05 0.61 13.58
N ALA A 53 -11.14 1.08 12.33
CA ALA A 53 -12.05 0.52 11.33
C ALA A 53 -11.69 -0.94 11.01
N VAL A 54 -10.42 -1.26 10.81
CA VAL A 54 -9.95 -2.64 10.58
C VAL A 54 -10.19 -3.53 11.81
N ALA A 55 -10.04 -3.02 13.03
CA ALA A 55 -10.36 -3.76 14.25
C ALA A 55 -11.85 -4.10 14.36
N GLN A 56 -12.74 -3.18 13.97
CA GLN A 56 -14.17 -3.44 13.89
C GLN A 56 -14.49 -4.48 12.81
N TRP A 57 -13.86 -4.37 11.64
CA TRP A 57 -14.00 -5.35 10.56
C TRP A 57 -13.58 -6.75 11.02
N ARG A 58 -12.43 -6.89 11.70
CA ARG A 58 -11.92 -8.17 12.23
C ARG A 58 -12.83 -8.84 13.25
N THR A 59 -13.58 -8.06 14.01
CA THR A 59 -14.44 -8.57 15.09
C THR A 59 -15.93 -8.50 14.76
N ALA A 60 -16.26 -8.18 13.50
CA ALA A 60 -17.63 -8.05 13.03
C ALA A 60 -18.39 -9.37 13.16
N SER A 61 -19.57 -9.32 13.77
CA SER A 61 -20.44 -10.50 13.96
C SER A 61 -21.37 -10.77 12.76
N SER A 62 -21.29 -9.98 11.70
CA SER A 62 -22.10 -10.11 10.49
C SER A 62 -21.42 -9.52 9.27
N LEU A 63 -21.80 -9.99 8.08
CA LEU A 63 -21.33 -9.43 6.80
C LEU A 63 -21.58 -7.94 6.70
N LYS A 64 -22.78 -7.48 7.08
CA LYS A 64 -23.11 -6.05 7.05
C LYS A 64 -22.13 -5.21 7.87
N ALA A 65 -21.86 -5.62 9.12
CA ALA A 65 -20.91 -4.91 9.98
C ALA A 65 -19.48 -4.94 9.41
N ALA A 66 -19.06 -6.08 8.84
CA ALA A 66 -17.75 -6.21 8.20
C ALA A 66 -17.63 -5.30 6.97
N HIS A 67 -18.65 -5.27 6.11
CA HIS A 67 -18.72 -4.43 4.90
C HIS A 67 -18.67 -2.95 5.25
N THR A 68 -19.47 -2.48 6.22
CA THR A 68 -19.44 -1.08 6.68
C THR A 68 -18.04 -0.70 7.19
N ALA A 69 -17.39 -1.57 7.98
CA ALA A 69 -16.06 -1.28 8.52
C ALA A 69 -14.95 -1.33 7.45
N ALA A 70 -15.01 -2.27 6.51
CA ALA A 70 -14.08 -2.38 5.39
C ALA A 70 -14.18 -1.20 4.43
N GLU A 71 -15.41 -0.76 4.11
CA GLU A 71 -15.66 0.46 3.34
C GLU A 71 -15.04 1.67 4.04
N GLY A 72 -15.31 1.82 5.34
CA GLY A 72 -14.74 2.90 6.14
C GLY A 72 -13.22 2.95 6.07
N ALA A 73 -12.54 1.80 6.26
CA ALA A 73 -11.10 1.71 6.11
C ALA A 73 -10.62 2.12 4.71
N ALA A 74 -11.27 1.65 3.64
CA ALA A 74 -10.90 1.98 2.28
C ALA A 74 -11.09 3.48 1.97
N ASN A 75 -12.22 4.08 2.36
CA ASN A 75 -12.53 5.49 2.13
C ASN A 75 -11.54 6.43 2.84
N LEU A 76 -11.08 6.06 4.05
CA LEU A 76 -10.04 6.79 4.78
C LEU A 76 -8.67 6.74 4.07
N VAL A 77 -8.37 5.66 3.34
CA VAL A 77 -7.14 5.55 2.54
C VAL A 77 -7.22 6.40 1.27
N VAL A 78 -8.32 6.28 0.51
CA VAL A 78 -8.41 6.84 -0.85
C VAL A 78 -8.88 8.29 -0.89
N GLY A 79 -9.72 8.72 0.05
CA GLY A 79 -10.38 10.04 0.02
C GLY A 79 -11.34 10.26 -1.15
N ARG A 80 -12.03 11.40 -1.16
CA ARG A 80 -13.20 11.66 -2.02
C ARG A 80 -12.97 11.49 -3.52
N ASN A 81 -11.76 11.81 -3.98
CA ASN A 81 -11.38 11.73 -5.40
C ASN A 81 -10.54 10.48 -5.72
N GLY A 82 -10.39 9.57 -4.76
CA GLY A 82 -9.67 8.32 -4.91
C GLY A 82 -10.52 7.23 -5.58
N PRO A 83 -9.89 6.12 -6.02
CA PRO A 83 -10.62 5.03 -6.64
C PRO A 83 -11.55 4.32 -5.67
N GLY A 84 -12.81 4.13 -6.10
CA GLY A 84 -13.79 3.37 -5.34
C GLY A 84 -14.33 4.08 -4.11
N TYR A 85 -14.03 5.37 -3.90
CA TYR A 85 -14.61 6.12 -2.79
C TYR A 85 -16.13 6.19 -2.88
N GLY A 86 -16.80 6.04 -1.73
CA GLY A 86 -18.24 6.24 -1.58
C GLY A 86 -18.91 5.12 -0.78
N ASP A 87 -20.24 5.03 -0.94
CA ASP A 87 -21.09 3.99 -0.39
C ASP A 87 -21.03 2.76 -1.32
N ARG A 88 -20.05 1.89 -1.05
CA ARG A 88 -19.79 0.67 -1.82
C ARG A 88 -20.62 -0.50 -1.31
N ASN A 89 -21.03 -0.50 -0.05
CA ASN A 89 -21.86 -1.54 0.53
C ASN A 89 -23.37 -1.31 0.27
N GLY A 90 -23.76 -0.14 -0.23
CA GLY A 90 -25.12 0.23 -0.62
C GLY A 90 -26.06 0.45 0.56
N ASP A 91 -25.53 0.78 1.75
CA ASP A 91 -26.34 0.97 2.96
C ASP A 91 -26.87 2.41 3.15
N GLY A 92 -26.50 3.32 2.22
CA GLY A 92 -26.89 4.72 2.22
C GLY A 92 -25.97 5.63 3.04
N VAL A 93 -24.90 5.10 3.63
CA VAL A 93 -23.93 5.83 4.45
C VAL A 93 -22.54 5.64 3.86
N ILE A 94 -21.80 6.75 3.70
CA ILE A 94 -20.38 6.68 3.31
C ILE A 94 -19.55 6.49 4.58
N GLY A 95 -19.17 5.25 4.88
CA GLY A 95 -18.26 4.96 5.97
C GLY A 95 -16.91 5.66 5.76
N GLY A 96 -16.32 6.22 6.82
CA GLY A 96 -14.99 6.85 6.73
C GLY A 96 -14.94 8.09 5.84
N GLU A 97 -16.04 8.84 5.72
CA GLU A 97 -16.12 10.03 4.88
C GLU A 97 -14.97 11.01 5.17
N THR A 98 -14.17 11.32 4.14
CA THR A 98 -13.09 12.29 4.22
C THR A 98 -12.85 12.96 2.88
N VAL A 99 -12.32 14.18 2.90
CA VAL A 99 -11.91 14.91 1.69
C VAL A 99 -10.60 14.35 1.16
N ALA A 100 -9.52 14.41 1.95
CA ALA A 100 -8.22 13.82 1.64
C ALA A 100 -8.11 12.44 2.31
N GLY A 101 -7.55 11.48 1.57
CA GLY A 101 -7.17 10.18 2.11
C GLY A 101 -5.75 10.19 2.69
N VAL A 102 -5.29 9.02 3.13
CA VAL A 102 -3.83 8.79 3.32
C VAL A 102 -3.12 9.13 2.01
N LEU A 103 -3.64 8.59 0.91
CA LEU A 103 -3.11 8.67 -0.44
C LEU A 103 -3.83 9.78 -1.25
N PRO A 104 -3.15 10.52 -2.17
CA PRO A 104 -3.84 11.47 -3.04
C PRO A 104 -4.92 10.83 -3.92
N GLY A 105 -5.86 11.69 -4.34
CA GLY A 105 -6.87 11.38 -5.35
C GLY A 105 -6.27 10.95 -6.69
N ARG A 106 -7.12 10.46 -7.60
CA ARG A 106 -6.68 9.90 -8.91
C ARG A 106 -5.86 10.89 -9.74
N ASP A 107 -6.20 12.16 -9.71
CA ASP A 107 -5.49 13.24 -10.43
C ASP A 107 -4.46 13.97 -9.54
N GLY A 108 -4.17 13.44 -8.35
CA GLY A 108 -3.34 14.08 -7.35
C GLY A 108 -4.08 15.05 -6.43
N THR A 109 -5.39 15.27 -6.62
CA THR A 109 -6.18 16.24 -5.85
C THR A 109 -7.36 15.57 -5.12
N PRO A 110 -7.56 15.82 -3.81
CA PRO A 110 -6.62 16.49 -2.91
C PRO A 110 -5.30 15.73 -2.81
N ALA A 111 -4.25 16.45 -2.40
CA ALA A 111 -3.02 15.80 -1.97
C ALA A 111 -3.32 14.81 -0.84
N GLY A 112 -2.55 13.72 -0.77
CA GLY A 112 -2.66 12.77 0.35
C GLY A 112 -2.00 13.35 1.59
N LEU A 113 -2.43 12.88 2.75
CA LEU A 113 -1.78 13.21 4.02
C LEU A 113 -0.32 12.74 4.05
N ASP A 114 0.04 11.73 3.25
CA ASP A 114 1.40 11.25 3.09
C ASP A 114 2.39 12.29 2.52
N THR A 115 1.90 13.26 1.75
CA THR A 115 2.76 14.01 0.81
C THR A 115 3.67 14.98 1.55
N ALA A 116 3.24 15.48 2.70
CA ALA A 116 4.06 16.29 3.60
C ALA A 116 5.22 15.53 4.25
N LEU A 117 5.13 14.19 4.26
CA LEU A 117 6.12 13.29 4.86
C LEU A 117 6.98 12.58 3.82
N ALA A 118 7.00 13.04 2.58
CA ALA A 118 7.79 12.45 1.50
C ALA A 118 9.33 12.53 1.73
N SER A 119 9.78 13.27 2.74
CA SER A 119 11.16 13.26 3.22
C SER A 119 11.48 12.07 4.14
N ASN A 120 10.46 11.44 4.75
CA ASN A 120 10.62 10.24 5.56
C ASN A 120 10.71 9.01 4.65
N ARG A 121 11.88 8.37 4.63
CA ARG A 121 12.16 7.22 3.75
C ARG A 121 11.23 6.03 4.00
N CYS A 122 10.79 5.79 5.24
CA CYS A 122 9.94 4.67 5.54
C CYS A 122 8.50 4.97 5.10
N VAL A 123 8.02 6.20 5.30
CA VAL A 123 6.75 6.63 4.71
C VAL A 123 6.78 6.50 3.19
N VAL A 124 7.86 6.91 2.53
CA VAL A 124 8.01 6.73 1.08
C VAL A 124 7.96 5.25 0.68
N ASN A 125 8.66 4.38 1.38
CA ASN A 125 8.72 2.97 0.98
C ASN A 125 7.44 2.21 1.32
N ASP A 126 6.93 2.38 2.53
CA ASP A 126 5.88 1.52 3.08
C ASP A 126 4.48 2.12 2.92
N VAL A 127 4.32 3.43 3.11
CA VAL A 127 3.02 4.11 2.95
C VAL A 127 2.78 4.44 1.47
N LEU A 128 3.80 4.94 0.77
CA LEU A 128 3.66 5.37 -0.62
C LEU A 128 4.00 4.29 -1.65
N GLY A 129 4.87 3.35 -1.33
CA GLY A 129 5.37 2.38 -2.31
C GLY A 129 6.35 2.96 -3.32
N GLY A 130 7.06 4.02 -2.95
CA GLY A 130 7.99 4.78 -3.78
C GLY A 130 7.54 6.22 -4.01
N ALA A 131 8.24 6.93 -4.89
CA ALA A 131 7.90 8.30 -5.25
C ALA A 131 6.58 8.36 -6.05
N ARG A 132 5.61 9.13 -5.54
CA ARG A 132 4.26 9.24 -6.12
C ARG A 132 4.18 10.37 -7.14
N THR A 133 4.74 10.13 -8.32
CA THR A 133 4.85 11.16 -9.37
C THR A 133 3.69 11.15 -10.36
N ASP A 134 2.93 10.06 -10.39
CA ASP A 134 1.77 9.88 -11.28
C ASP A 134 0.68 9.07 -10.56
N PRO A 135 -0.12 9.73 -9.69
CA PRO A 135 -1.16 9.05 -8.91
C PRO A 135 -2.16 8.28 -9.78
N ALA A 136 -2.48 8.78 -10.98
CA ALA A 136 -3.40 8.12 -11.90
C ALA A 136 -2.86 6.77 -12.37
N ARG A 137 -1.58 6.75 -12.80
CA ARG A 137 -0.90 5.50 -13.21
C ARG A 137 -0.75 4.53 -12.04
N GLU A 138 -0.37 5.02 -10.87
CA GLU A 138 -0.16 4.19 -9.67
C GLU A 138 -1.47 3.53 -9.21
N TRP A 139 -2.56 4.30 -9.15
CA TRP A 139 -3.89 3.74 -8.89
C TRP A 139 -4.35 2.78 -9.99
N GLY A 140 -4.09 3.10 -11.26
CA GLY A 140 -4.39 2.21 -12.39
C GLY A 140 -3.67 0.86 -12.28
N GLN A 141 -2.39 0.87 -11.92
CA GLN A 141 -1.61 -0.34 -11.65
C GLN A 141 -2.19 -1.13 -10.48
N MET A 142 -2.53 -0.48 -9.37
CA MET A 142 -3.19 -1.13 -8.23
C MET A 142 -4.48 -1.83 -8.64
N LEU A 143 -5.40 -1.10 -9.30
CA LEU A 143 -6.70 -1.64 -9.68
C LEU A 143 -6.55 -2.80 -10.65
N SER A 144 -5.68 -2.68 -11.67
CA SER A 144 -5.39 -3.80 -12.57
C SER A 144 -4.81 -5.02 -11.85
N THR A 145 -4.01 -4.79 -10.79
CA THR A 145 -3.44 -5.85 -9.97
C THR A 145 -4.51 -6.54 -9.13
N ILE A 146 -5.44 -5.78 -8.56
CA ILE A 146 -6.58 -6.31 -7.78
C ILE A 146 -7.53 -7.10 -8.69
N ASP A 147 -7.83 -6.61 -9.89
CA ASP A 147 -8.71 -7.32 -10.85
C ASP A 147 -8.12 -8.69 -11.27
N LEU A 148 -6.80 -8.78 -11.37
CA LEU A 148 -6.07 -10.01 -11.68
C LEU A 148 -5.92 -10.94 -10.47
N TRP A 149 -6.12 -10.41 -9.26
CA TRP A 149 -5.93 -11.15 -8.05
C TRP A 149 -7.15 -12.02 -7.75
N ARG A 150 -6.89 -13.30 -7.47
CA ARG A 150 -7.88 -14.26 -6.99
C ARG A 150 -7.54 -14.59 -5.53
N PRO A 151 -8.47 -14.45 -4.57
CA PRO A 151 -8.24 -14.78 -3.16
C PRO A 151 -7.77 -16.23 -2.93
N ALA A 152 -8.12 -17.14 -3.84
CA ALA A 152 -7.64 -18.53 -3.83
C ALA A 152 -6.11 -18.67 -3.92
N ASN A 153 -5.42 -17.64 -4.39
CA ASN A 153 -3.97 -17.52 -4.29
C ASN A 153 -3.68 -16.62 -3.09
N ASN A 154 -3.32 -17.21 -1.95
CA ASN A 154 -2.98 -16.53 -0.68
C ASN A 154 -1.64 -15.74 -0.77
N THR A 155 -1.32 -15.22 -1.94
CA THR A 155 -0.17 -14.39 -2.24
C THR A 155 -0.63 -13.22 -3.08
N MET A 156 -0.90 -12.10 -2.39
CA MET A 156 -1.14 -10.83 -3.06
C MET A 156 0.08 -10.48 -3.93
N PRO A 157 -0.12 -10.05 -5.19
CA PRO A 157 0.99 -9.50 -5.99
C PRO A 157 1.62 -8.32 -5.23
N SER A 158 2.92 -8.09 -5.42
CA SER A 158 3.63 -7.02 -4.71
C SER A 158 3.13 -5.65 -5.13
N LEU A 159 2.15 -5.09 -4.42
CA LEU A 159 1.88 -3.65 -4.45
C LEU A 159 2.93 -2.93 -3.61
N GLY A 160 3.45 -1.82 -4.10
CA GLY A 160 4.45 -1.03 -3.39
C GLY A 160 3.93 -0.42 -2.08
N SER A 161 2.67 0.03 -2.06
CA SER A 161 2.07 0.74 -0.92
C SER A 161 1.27 -0.21 -0.02
N HIS A 162 1.54 -0.20 1.29
CA HIS A 162 0.73 -0.91 2.28
C HIS A 162 -0.72 -0.39 2.35
N PRO A 163 -0.99 0.93 2.38
CA PRO A 163 -2.34 1.46 2.27
C PRO A 163 -3.12 0.98 1.03
N MET A 164 -2.48 0.87 -0.14
CA MET A 164 -3.15 0.30 -1.33
C MET A 164 -3.58 -1.15 -1.13
N ARG A 165 -2.83 -1.94 -0.35
CA ARG A 165 -3.21 -3.32 -0.03
C ARG A 165 -4.44 -3.36 0.88
N ILE A 166 -4.60 -2.41 1.80
CA ILE A 166 -5.83 -2.28 2.60
C ILE A 166 -7.05 -2.09 1.69
N VAL A 167 -6.94 -1.23 0.67
CA VAL A 167 -8.01 -1.01 -0.33
C VAL A 167 -8.33 -2.29 -1.11
N GLY A 168 -7.31 -3.08 -1.46
CA GLY A 168 -7.48 -4.39 -2.09
C GLY A 168 -8.26 -5.37 -1.22
N TRP A 169 -7.84 -5.57 0.02
CA TRP A 169 -8.53 -6.45 0.97
C TRP A 169 -9.97 -6.00 1.25
N ALA A 170 -10.18 -4.69 1.40
CA ALA A 170 -11.52 -4.14 1.59
C ALA A 170 -12.43 -4.40 0.39
N THR A 171 -11.88 -4.32 -0.83
CA THR A 171 -12.61 -4.63 -2.07
C THR A 171 -13.11 -6.07 -2.07
N PHE A 172 -12.26 -7.03 -1.72
CA PHE A 172 -12.68 -8.43 -1.62
C PHE A 172 -13.66 -8.70 -0.49
N THR A 173 -13.53 -8.00 0.63
CA THR A 173 -14.54 -8.12 1.68
C THR A 173 -15.90 -7.65 1.21
N LEU A 174 -15.97 -6.51 0.52
CA LEU A 174 -17.23 -5.97 0.00
C LEU A 174 -17.87 -6.87 -1.07
N GLU A 175 -17.08 -7.68 -1.76
CA GLU A 175 -17.54 -8.66 -2.75
C GLU A 175 -17.86 -10.05 -2.16
N SER A 176 -17.42 -10.31 -0.93
CA SER A 176 -17.58 -11.61 -0.27
C SER A 176 -18.93 -11.76 0.43
N ASP A 177 -19.48 -12.97 0.35
CA ASP A 177 -20.69 -13.44 1.04
C ASP A 177 -20.36 -14.43 2.19
N SER A 178 -19.08 -14.58 2.55
CA SER A 178 -18.58 -15.49 3.59
C SER A 178 -18.02 -14.70 4.78
N LEU A 179 -18.57 -14.94 5.99
CA LEU A 179 -18.07 -14.27 7.19
C LEU A 179 -16.63 -14.69 7.54
N ASP A 180 -16.27 -15.93 7.24
CA ASP A 180 -14.92 -16.45 7.47
C ASP A 180 -13.91 -15.76 6.56
N ASP A 181 -14.24 -15.60 5.27
CA ASP A 181 -13.38 -14.93 4.28
C ASP A 181 -13.17 -13.46 4.66
N VAL A 182 -14.24 -12.75 5.04
CA VAL A 182 -14.09 -11.33 5.43
C VAL A 182 -13.24 -11.18 6.69
N HIS A 183 -13.25 -12.13 7.63
CA HIS A 183 -12.36 -12.11 8.80
C HIS A 183 -10.91 -12.39 8.42
N GLU A 184 -10.67 -13.32 7.50
CA GLU A 184 -9.33 -13.59 6.94
C GLU A 184 -8.76 -12.32 6.28
N TYR A 185 -9.54 -11.68 5.40
CA TYR A 185 -9.13 -10.46 4.70
C TYR A 185 -8.87 -9.30 5.67
N ALA A 186 -9.67 -9.18 6.74
CA ALA A 186 -9.46 -8.20 7.79
C ALA A 186 -8.12 -8.43 8.52
N GLY A 187 -7.75 -9.70 8.74
CA GLY A 187 -6.46 -10.08 9.28
C GLY A 187 -5.29 -9.60 8.40
N HIS A 188 -5.41 -9.75 7.08
CA HIS A 188 -4.41 -9.23 6.16
C HIS A 188 -4.37 -7.70 6.11
N ALA A 189 -5.53 -7.03 6.10
CA ALA A 189 -5.60 -5.57 6.16
C ALA A 189 -4.87 -5.02 7.39
N LYS A 190 -5.02 -5.67 8.56
CA LYS A 190 -4.34 -5.28 9.81
C LYS A 190 -2.82 -5.30 9.69
N LEU A 191 -2.25 -6.32 9.04
CA LEU A 191 -0.80 -6.39 8.81
C LEU A 191 -0.28 -5.15 8.05
N HIS A 192 -1.07 -4.65 7.10
CA HIS A 192 -0.71 -3.48 6.32
C HIS A 192 -0.88 -2.16 7.09
N VAL A 193 -1.90 -2.08 7.96
CA VAL A 193 -2.00 -0.97 8.91
C VAL A 193 -0.79 -0.94 9.85
N ASP A 194 -0.42 -2.08 10.44
CA ASP A 194 0.71 -2.17 11.39
C ASP A 194 2.04 -1.75 10.78
N VAL A 195 2.28 -2.09 9.51
CA VAL A 195 3.48 -1.62 8.80
C VAL A 195 3.41 -0.12 8.53
N SER A 196 2.24 0.40 8.13
CA SER A 196 2.06 1.84 7.86
C SER A 196 2.25 2.69 9.12
N VAL A 197 1.75 2.24 10.28
CA VAL A 197 1.95 2.94 11.56
C VAL A 197 3.42 2.95 11.95
N ARG A 198 4.11 1.81 11.88
CA ARG A 198 5.54 1.72 12.20
C ARG A 198 6.44 2.56 11.28
N ALA A 199 5.97 2.87 10.07
CA ALA A 199 6.71 3.73 9.14
C ALA A 199 6.85 5.17 9.65
N LEU A 200 6.03 5.61 10.61
CA LEU A 200 6.12 6.92 11.25
C LEU A 200 7.27 7.02 12.27
N ASP A 201 7.73 5.89 12.82
CA ASP A 201 8.80 5.82 13.84
C ASP A 201 10.21 5.76 13.23
N CYS A 202 10.31 6.07 11.94
CA CYS A 202 11.52 6.14 11.15
C CYS A 202 11.90 7.61 10.91
#